data_AF-A0A537TY91-F1
#
_entry.id   AF-A0A537TY91-F1
#
_cell.length_a   1.000
_cell.length_b   1.000
_cell.length_c   1.000
_cell.angle_alpha   90.00
_cell.angle_beta   90.00
_cell.angle_gamma   90.00
#
_symmetry.space_group_name_H-M   'P 1'
#
loop_
_entity.id
_entity.type
_entity.pdbx_description
1 polymer ?
#
loop_
_entity_poly.entity_id
_entity_poly.type
_entity_poly.pdbx_seq_one_letter_code
_entity_poly.pdbx_strand_id
1 'polypeptide(L)'
;MALLALSAISAGAYVYTTAARPPALDRSSLCPVDGPRSIAVVLLDSTDDIPEIAKREVKTALADIAETLPTYGLLELRLLDPKVAGGKSLFARCNPGDGSGLSEYTANPALAKKRWLDGFREPLEDALQIGFRPLPGKTSPIMETVQRIAVERFTGRAVEETSKSLIIVSDMLEHEPDYSQYAGDLSYGRYKASRAYQKFRTNLYGAEVTIFYIQRSSAKPINSADHIRFWAEWIRDNNGRLRQANKLQGVG
;
A
#
# COMPACT_ATOMS: atom_id res chain seq x y z
N MET A 1 -15.36 -31.19 -45.01
CA MET A 1 -16.09 -30.35 -44.04
C MET A 1 -16.21 -30.97 -42.64
N ALA A 2 -16.52 -32.27 -42.50
CA ALA A 2 -16.67 -32.91 -41.18
C ALA A 2 -15.42 -32.83 -40.27
N LEU A 3 -14.21 -33.02 -40.83
CA LEU A 3 -12.95 -32.92 -40.09
C LEU A 3 -12.67 -31.52 -39.51
N LEU A 4 -13.08 -30.46 -40.23
CA LEU A 4 -12.92 -29.07 -39.79
C LEU A 4 -13.90 -28.71 -38.66
N ALA A 5 -15.11 -29.26 -38.71
CA ALA A 5 -16.09 -29.11 -37.63
C ALA A 5 -15.64 -29.83 -36.35
N LEU A 6 -15.12 -31.06 -36.48
CA LEU A 6 -14.56 -31.83 -35.36
C LEU A 6 -13.34 -31.18 -34.72
N SER A 7 -12.47 -30.53 -35.50
CA SER A 7 -11.33 -29.76 -34.96
C SER A 7 -11.77 -28.48 -34.25
N ALA A 8 -12.79 -27.79 -34.75
CA ALA A 8 -13.32 -26.58 -34.10
C ALA A 8 -14.03 -26.89 -32.78
N ILE A 9 -14.78 -28.00 -32.71
CA ILE A 9 -15.45 -28.46 -31.49
C ILE A 9 -14.44 -28.92 -30.43
N SER A 10 -13.40 -29.66 -30.83
CA SER A 10 -12.36 -30.11 -29.89
C SER A 10 -11.48 -28.96 -29.39
N ALA A 11 -11.14 -28.00 -30.25
CA ALA A 11 -10.48 -26.76 -29.82
C ALA A 11 -11.35 -25.93 -28.87
N GLY A 12 -12.65 -25.79 -29.16
CA GLY A 12 -13.60 -25.10 -28.29
C GLY A 12 -13.76 -25.79 -26.93
N ALA A 13 -13.84 -27.12 -26.90
CA ALA A 13 -13.91 -27.90 -25.67
C ALA A 13 -12.62 -27.82 -24.86
N TYR A 14 -11.46 -27.82 -25.51
CA TYR A 14 -10.17 -27.64 -24.85
C TYR A 14 -10.06 -26.25 -24.21
N VAL A 15 -10.42 -25.18 -24.94
CA VAL A 15 -10.41 -23.81 -24.39
C VAL A 15 -11.42 -23.67 -23.24
N TYR A 16 -12.62 -24.23 -23.37
CA TYR A 16 -13.63 -24.18 -22.32
C TYR A 16 -13.22 -24.93 -21.04
N THR A 17 -12.52 -26.05 -21.18
CA THR A 17 -12.06 -26.86 -20.04
C THR A 17 -10.76 -26.36 -19.41
N THR A 18 -9.95 -25.62 -20.17
CA THR A 18 -8.69 -25.03 -19.69
C THR A 18 -8.81 -23.57 -19.26
N ALA A 19 -9.90 -22.88 -19.62
CA ALA A 19 -10.19 -21.53 -19.14
C ALA A 19 -10.37 -21.54 -17.61
N ALA A 20 -9.42 -20.93 -16.90
CA ALA A 20 -9.48 -20.80 -15.46
C ALA A 20 -10.75 -20.02 -15.06
N ARG A 21 -11.58 -20.63 -14.22
CA ARG A 21 -12.77 -19.96 -13.68
C ARG A 21 -12.32 -18.83 -12.75
N PRO A 22 -12.96 -17.65 -12.80
CA PRO A 22 -12.71 -16.59 -11.82
C PRO A 22 -12.87 -17.12 -10.39
N PRO A 23 -12.00 -16.72 -9.44
CA PRO A 23 -12.14 -17.13 -8.06
C PRO A 23 -13.44 -16.58 -7.45
N ALA A 24 -13.94 -17.28 -6.42
CA ALA A 24 -15.02 -16.75 -5.60
C ALA A 24 -14.51 -15.52 -4.85
N LEU A 25 -15.26 -14.42 -4.91
CA LEU A 25 -14.91 -13.16 -4.27
C LEU A 25 -15.78 -12.90 -3.05
N ASP A 26 -15.17 -12.35 -2.00
CA ASP A 26 -15.91 -11.70 -0.94
C ASP A 26 -16.62 -10.44 -1.48
N ARG A 27 -17.90 -10.28 -1.13
CA ARG A 27 -18.74 -9.21 -1.71
C ARG A 27 -18.34 -7.81 -1.25
N SER A 28 -17.72 -7.69 -0.07
CA SER A 28 -17.42 -6.40 0.54
C SER A 28 -16.04 -5.88 0.14
N SER A 29 -15.04 -6.76 0.14
CA SER A 29 -13.65 -6.46 -0.15
C SER A 29 -13.29 -6.70 -1.61
N LEU A 30 -14.12 -7.42 -2.37
CA LEU A 30 -13.84 -7.87 -3.74
C LEU A 30 -12.60 -8.79 -3.85
N CYS A 31 -12.08 -9.26 -2.71
CA CYS A 31 -10.92 -10.13 -2.68
C CYS A 31 -11.29 -11.59 -2.89
N PRO A 32 -10.43 -12.40 -3.54
CA PRO A 32 -10.61 -13.84 -3.57
C PRO A 32 -10.66 -14.42 -2.16
N VAL A 33 -11.57 -15.38 -1.93
CA VAL A 33 -11.73 -16.04 -0.62
C VAL A 33 -10.49 -16.83 -0.19
N ASP A 34 -9.64 -17.20 -1.15
CA ASP A 34 -8.36 -17.88 -0.94
C ASP A 34 -7.17 -16.90 -0.76
N GLY A 35 -7.40 -15.60 -0.83
CA GLY A 35 -6.42 -14.55 -0.58
C GLY A 35 -6.06 -13.71 -1.82
N PRO A 36 -5.51 -12.50 -1.59
CA PRO A 36 -5.17 -11.57 -2.66
C PRO A 36 -3.95 -12.04 -3.47
N ARG A 37 -3.87 -11.61 -4.74
CA ARG A 37 -2.78 -11.99 -5.67
C ARG A 37 -1.56 -11.08 -5.60
N SER A 38 -1.73 -9.91 -5.01
CA SER A 38 -0.67 -8.97 -4.62
C SER A 38 -1.19 -8.12 -3.46
N ILE A 39 -0.32 -7.49 -2.69
CA ILE A 39 -0.71 -6.62 -1.57
C ILE A 39 0.03 -5.30 -1.68
N ALA A 40 -0.72 -4.21 -1.72
CA ALA A 40 -0.22 -2.85 -1.59
C ALA A 40 -0.92 -2.17 -0.40
N VAL A 41 -0.15 -1.81 0.63
CA VAL A 41 -0.66 -1.03 1.76
C VAL A 41 -0.07 0.37 1.68
N VAL A 42 -0.93 1.38 1.69
CA VAL A 42 -0.58 2.79 1.76
C VAL A 42 -0.80 3.27 3.18
N LEU A 43 0.25 3.74 3.84
CA LEU A 43 0.19 4.45 5.10
C LEU A 43 0.30 5.95 4.83
N LEU A 44 -0.78 6.67 5.05
CA LEU A 44 -0.82 8.13 4.97
C LEU A 44 -0.70 8.72 6.36
N ASP A 45 0.29 9.56 6.55
CA ASP A 45 0.49 10.35 7.76
C ASP A 45 0.07 11.80 7.50
N SER A 46 -0.97 12.23 8.21
CA SER A 46 -1.48 13.60 8.19
C SER A 46 -1.48 14.24 9.58
N THR A 47 -0.54 13.84 10.45
CA THR A 47 -0.36 14.53 11.75
C THR A 47 -0.03 16.00 11.58
N ASP A 48 0.61 16.35 10.46
CA ASP A 48 0.85 17.71 10.00
C ASP A 48 0.12 17.95 8.66
N ASP A 49 -0.08 19.23 8.30
CA ASP A 49 -0.74 19.56 7.04
C ASP A 49 0.14 19.21 5.84
N ILE A 50 -0.45 18.56 4.85
CA ILE A 50 0.23 18.20 3.62
C ILE A 50 -0.01 19.32 2.61
N PRO A 51 1.03 19.91 1.99
CA PRO A 51 0.83 20.96 0.99
C PRO A 51 -0.09 20.52 -0.15
N GLU A 52 -0.92 21.43 -0.66
CA GLU A 52 -1.87 21.10 -1.74
C GLU A 52 -1.19 20.53 -3.00
N ILE A 53 0.03 20.96 -3.31
CA ILE A 53 0.80 20.40 -4.42
C ILE A 53 1.27 18.96 -4.13
N ALA A 54 1.69 18.67 -2.89
CA ALA A 54 2.01 17.32 -2.45
C ALA A 54 0.78 16.40 -2.45
N LYS A 55 -0.39 16.90 -2.01
CA LYS A 55 -1.66 16.15 -2.08
C LYS A 55 -1.99 15.75 -3.52
N ARG A 56 -1.78 16.66 -4.49
CA ARG A 56 -1.97 16.36 -5.93
C ARG A 56 -1.00 15.31 -6.43
N GLU A 57 0.28 15.42 -6.09
CA GLU A 57 1.30 14.43 -6.45
C GLU A 57 0.98 13.04 -5.89
N VAL A 58 0.63 12.95 -4.60
CA VAL A 58 0.21 11.70 -3.96
C VAL A 58 -1.05 11.14 -4.61
N LYS A 59 -2.04 11.98 -4.94
CA LYS A 59 -3.26 11.54 -5.64
C LYS A 59 -2.91 10.88 -6.98
N THR A 60 -2.06 11.51 -7.78
CA THR A 60 -1.61 10.94 -9.07
C THR A 60 -0.89 9.62 -8.87
N ALA A 61 0.09 9.56 -7.95
CA ALA A 61 0.84 8.34 -7.70
C ALA A 61 -0.03 7.17 -7.23
N LEU A 62 -1.04 7.44 -6.39
CA LEU A 62 -1.95 6.39 -5.91
C LEU A 62 -2.97 5.96 -6.97
N ALA A 63 -3.37 6.87 -7.87
CA ALA A 63 -4.15 6.50 -9.04
C ALA A 63 -3.35 5.55 -9.96
N ASP A 64 -2.08 5.86 -10.24
CA ASP A 64 -1.19 5.00 -11.03
C ASP A 64 -1.02 3.61 -10.37
N ILE A 65 -0.89 3.57 -9.04
CA ILE A 65 -0.85 2.30 -8.29
C ILE A 65 -2.16 1.53 -8.46
N ALA A 66 -3.32 2.19 -8.35
CA ALA A 66 -4.62 1.55 -8.50
C ALA A 66 -4.85 0.98 -9.92
N GLU A 67 -4.35 1.68 -10.95
CA GLU A 67 -4.44 1.27 -12.35
C GLU A 67 -3.48 0.13 -12.70
N THR A 68 -2.27 0.12 -12.12
CA THR A 68 -1.25 -0.91 -12.37
C THR A 68 -1.35 -2.10 -11.44
N LEU A 69 -2.21 -2.05 -10.41
CA LEU A 69 -2.43 -3.15 -9.49
C LEU A 69 -2.97 -4.37 -10.25
N PRO A 70 -2.35 -5.56 -10.13
CA PRO A 70 -2.87 -6.77 -10.76
C PRO A 70 -4.32 -7.05 -10.39
N THR A 71 -5.06 -7.70 -11.29
CA THR A 71 -6.40 -8.21 -10.95
C THR A 71 -6.32 -9.08 -9.70
N TYR A 72 -7.25 -8.85 -8.77
CA TYR A 72 -7.31 -9.45 -7.44
C TYR A 72 -6.16 -9.08 -6.49
N GLY A 73 -5.37 -8.07 -6.83
CA GLY A 73 -4.44 -7.44 -5.90
C GLY A 73 -5.18 -6.58 -4.88
N LEU A 74 -4.82 -6.69 -3.60
CA LEU A 74 -5.33 -5.87 -2.51
C LEU A 74 -4.64 -4.50 -2.53
N LEU A 75 -5.45 -3.45 -2.49
CA LEU A 75 -5.02 -2.11 -2.11
C LEU A 75 -5.71 -1.69 -0.81
N GLU A 76 -4.93 -1.31 0.18
CA GLU A 76 -5.41 -0.80 1.45
C GLU A 76 -4.82 0.59 1.70
N LEU A 77 -5.67 1.55 2.06
CA LEU A 77 -5.26 2.87 2.51
C LEU A 77 -5.54 2.98 4.01
N ARG A 78 -4.48 3.22 4.78
CA ARG A 78 -4.54 3.49 6.20
C ARG A 78 -4.11 4.91 6.49
N LEU A 79 -4.82 5.54 7.41
CA LEU A 79 -4.42 6.81 8.02
C LEU A 79 -3.66 6.50 9.31
N LEU A 80 -2.49 7.11 9.50
CA LEU A 80 -1.78 7.09 10.77
C LEU A 80 -2.66 7.79 11.81
N ASP A 81 -3.03 7.06 12.87
CA ASP A 81 -3.85 7.59 13.96
C ASP A 81 -3.26 7.07 15.29
N PRO A 82 -2.67 7.93 16.13
CA PRO A 82 -2.11 7.52 17.41
C PRO A 82 -3.11 6.86 18.37
N LYS A 83 -4.42 7.00 18.14
CA LYS A 83 -5.48 6.41 18.95
C LYS A 83 -5.90 5.02 18.47
N VAL A 84 -5.51 4.63 17.26
CA VAL A 84 -5.90 3.37 16.64
C VAL A 84 -4.63 2.59 16.31
N ALA A 85 -4.39 1.52 17.06
CA ALA A 85 -3.25 0.64 16.81
C ALA A 85 -3.26 0.15 15.35
N GLY A 86 -2.17 0.36 14.62
CA GLY A 86 -2.06 -0.02 13.21
C GLY A 86 -2.71 0.95 12.22
N GLY A 87 -3.18 2.09 12.69
CA GLY A 87 -3.82 3.13 11.88
C GLY A 87 -5.27 2.82 11.54
N LYS A 88 -6.01 3.84 11.09
CA LYS A 88 -7.40 3.72 10.67
C LYS A 88 -7.46 3.31 9.20
N SER A 89 -7.97 2.11 8.91
CA SER A 89 -8.26 1.69 7.53
C SER A 89 -9.40 2.52 6.93
N LEU A 90 -9.09 3.31 5.90
CA LEU A 90 -10.06 4.12 5.16
C LEU A 90 -10.61 3.40 3.93
N PHE A 91 -9.80 2.51 3.34
CA PHE A 91 -10.14 1.71 2.18
C PHE A 91 -9.36 0.40 2.22
N ALA A 92 -10.00 -0.72 1.88
CA ALA A 92 -9.35 -2.02 1.75
C ALA A 92 -10.14 -2.90 0.79
N ARG A 93 -9.74 -2.94 -0.49
CA ARG A 93 -10.41 -3.75 -1.51
C ARG A 93 -9.41 -4.37 -2.47
N CYS A 94 -9.79 -5.44 -3.13
CA CYS A 94 -9.03 -6.00 -4.25
C CYS A 94 -9.49 -5.43 -5.59
N ASN A 95 -8.56 -5.29 -6.54
CA ASN A 95 -8.88 -4.86 -7.89
C ASN A 95 -9.80 -5.91 -8.57
N PRO A 96 -11.06 -5.56 -8.91
CA PRO A 96 -11.98 -6.51 -9.54
C PRO A 96 -11.64 -6.81 -11.02
N GLY A 97 -10.67 -6.11 -11.60
CA GLY A 97 -10.35 -6.10 -13.03
C GLY A 97 -11.15 -5.01 -13.76
N ASP A 98 -10.48 -4.32 -14.68
CA ASP A 98 -11.05 -3.22 -15.49
C ASP A 98 -11.60 -3.69 -16.86
N GLY A 99 -11.43 -4.98 -17.16
CA GLY A 99 -11.82 -5.57 -18.43
C GLY A 99 -10.75 -5.49 -19.53
N SER A 100 -9.55 -4.98 -19.23
CA SER A 100 -8.41 -5.06 -20.13
C SER A 100 -8.07 -6.54 -20.42
N GLY A 101 -7.89 -6.87 -21.71
CA GLY A 101 -7.64 -8.24 -22.16
C GLY A 101 -8.87 -9.16 -22.27
N LEU A 102 -10.07 -8.68 -21.93
CA LEU A 102 -11.32 -9.42 -22.16
C LEU A 102 -11.81 -9.20 -23.60
N SER A 103 -12.14 -10.29 -24.31
CA SER A 103 -12.80 -10.19 -25.62
C SER A 103 -14.23 -9.68 -25.46
N GLU A 104 -14.66 -8.74 -26.31
CA GLU A 104 -16.04 -8.21 -26.37
C GLU A 104 -17.09 -9.32 -26.44
N TYR A 105 -16.74 -10.44 -27.07
CA TYR A 105 -17.61 -11.59 -27.27
C TYR A 105 -17.79 -12.47 -26.01
N THR A 106 -16.97 -12.29 -24.96
CA THR A 106 -16.90 -13.25 -23.83
C THR A 106 -17.11 -12.65 -22.44
N ALA A 107 -16.89 -11.35 -22.22
CA ALA A 107 -16.94 -10.83 -20.84
C ALA A 107 -17.30 -9.33 -20.66
N ASN A 108 -18.02 -8.71 -21.61
CA ASN A 108 -18.54 -7.34 -21.54
C ASN A 108 -17.57 -6.33 -20.86
N PRO A 109 -16.52 -5.89 -21.57
CA PRO A 109 -15.48 -5.02 -21.01
C PRO A 109 -16.02 -3.71 -20.43
N ALA A 110 -17.10 -3.16 -20.99
CA ALA A 110 -17.73 -1.94 -20.47
C ALA A 110 -18.28 -2.13 -19.05
N LEU A 111 -18.88 -3.30 -18.76
CA LEU A 111 -19.38 -3.62 -17.43
C LEU A 111 -18.24 -3.85 -16.43
N ALA A 112 -17.15 -4.50 -16.84
CA ALA A 112 -15.96 -4.68 -16.01
C ALA A 112 -15.33 -3.32 -15.64
N LYS A 113 -15.16 -2.44 -16.62
CA LYS A 113 -14.65 -1.09 -16.40
C LYS A 113 -15.55 -0.29 -15.46
N LYS A 114 -16.87 -0.34 -15.65
CA LYS A 114 -17.83 0.32 -14.75
C LYS A 114 -17.71 -0.20 -13.30
N ARG A 115 -17.58 -1.52 -13.11
CA ARG A 115 -17.38 -2.11 -11.77
C ARG A 115 -16.06 -1.67 -11.13
N TRP A 116 -14.99 -1.56 -11.91
CA TRP A 116 -13.71 -1.06 -11.43
C TRP A 116 -13.81 0.41 -11.01
N LEU A 117 -14.45 1.26 -11.82
CA LEU A 117 -14.67 2.66 -11.49
C LEU A 117 -15.50 2.83 -10.22
N ASP A 118 -16.73 2.31 -10.22
CA ASP A 118 -17.72 2.50 -9.16
C ASP A 118 -17.32 1.77 -7.85
N GLY A 119 -16.68 0.60 -7.98
CA GLY A 119 -16.41 -0.31 -6.86
C GLY A 119 -15.01 -0.20 -6.27
N PHE A 120 -14.06 0.41 -6.98
CA PHE A 120 -12.65 0.43 -6.59
C PHE A 120 -12.04 1.83 -6.71
N ARG A 121 -12.07 2.46 -7.89
CA ARG A 121 -11.41 3.77 -8.11
C ARG A 121 -12.09 4.90 -7.33
N GLU A 122 -13.39 5.09 -7.49
CA GLU A 122 -14.11 6.18 -6.82
C GLU A 122 -14.05 6.05 -5.29
N PRO A 123 -14.30 4.86 -4.67
CA PRO A 123 -14.16 4.72 -3.23
C PRO A 123 -12.73 4.96 -2.71
N LEU A 124 -11.69 4.66 -3.50
CA LEU A 124 -10.31 5.00 -3.15
C LEU A 124 -10.09 6.52 -3.16
N GLU A 125 -10.61 7.23 -4.17
CA GLU A 125 -10.52 8.68 -4.23
C GLU A 125 -11.22 9.36 -3.05
N ASP A 126 -12.41 8.88 -2.67
CA ASP A 126 -13.13 9.38 -1.49
C ASP A 126 -12.36 9.12 -0.19
N ALA A 127 -11.78 7.93 -0.05
CA ALA A 127 -10.94 7.57 1.09
C ALA A 127 -9.70 8.48 1.18
N LEU A 128 -9.09 8.83 0.04
CA LEU A 128 -7.96 9.76 -0.01
C LEU A 128 -8.34 11.17 0.42
N GLN A 129 -9.50 11.67 -0.02
CA GLN A 129 -10.01 12.98 0.41
C GLN A 129 -10.22 13.04 1.93
N ILE A 130 -10.65 11.93 2.53
CA ILE A 130 -10.77 11.81 3.99
C ILE A 130 -9.37 11.79 4.63
N GLY A 131 -8.45 10.99 4.08
CA GLY A 131 -7.09 10.83 4.61
C GLY A 131 -6.26 12.11 4.58
N PHE A 132 -6.44 12.98 3.58
CA PHE A 132 -5.75 14.27 3.50
C PHE A 132 -6.26 15.33 4.48
N ARG A 133 -7.33 15.04 5.23
CA ARG A 133 -7.76 15.95 6.31
C ARG A 133 -6.74 15.87 7.44
N PRO A 134 -6.26 17.02 7.96
CA PRO A 134 -5.32 17.01 9.07
C PRO A 134 -5.88 16.23 10.26
N LEU A 135 -5.07 15.36 10.84
CA LEU A 135 -5.37 14.64 12.07
C LEU A 135 -4.25 14.89 13.10
N PRO A 136 -4.24 16.07 13.75
CA PRO A 136 -3.15 16.44 14.66
C PRO A 136 -2.97 15.43 15.77
N GLY A 137 -1.74 14.92 15.89
CA GLY A 137 -1.31 13.97 16.91
C GLY A 137 -0.23 14.58 17.80
N LYS A 138 -0.18 14.16 19.08
CA LYS A 138 0.96 14.45 19.95
C LYS A 138 2.12 13.46 19.75
N THR A 139 1.86 12.35 19.08
CA THR A 139 2.82 11.30 18.74
C THR A 139 2.64 10.91 17.29
N SER A 140 3.68 10.30 16.71
CA SER A 140 3.66 9.75 15.35
C SER A 140 4.26 8.33 15.40
N PRO A 141 3.43 7.31 15.70
CA PRO A 141 3.86 5.92 15.88
C PRO A 141 4.02 5.19 14.54
N ILE A 142 4.95 5.65 13.69
CA ILE A 142 5.16 5.10 12.35
C ILE A 142 5.65 3.65 12.46
N MET A 143 6.64 3.37 13.29
CA MET A 143 7.21 2.03 13.45
C MET A 143 6.20 1.03 14.00
N GLU A 144 5.41 1.40 15.01
CA GLU A 144 4.35 0.53 15.54
C GLU A 144 3.29 0.27 14.48
N THR A 145 2.89 1.30 13.73
CA THR A 145 1.88 1.15 12.68
C THR A 145 2.35 0.23 11.57
N VAL A 146 3.61 0.35 11.13
CA VAL A 146 4.22 -0.55 10.16
C VAL A 146 4.33 -1.98 10.71
N GLN A 147 4.68 -2.15 11.99
CA GLN A 147 4.69 -3.47 12.64
C GLN A 147 3.32 -4.13 12.57
N ARG A 148 2.23 -3.40 12.84
CA ARG A 148 0.85 -3.91 12.76
C ARG A 148 0.46 -4.27 11.33
N ILE A 149 0.78 -3.43 10.35
CA ILE A 149 0.55 -3.73 8.93
C ILE A 149 1.23 -5.04 8.54
N ALA A 150 2.49 -5.23 8.96
CA ALA A 150 3.24 -6.44 8.64
C ALA A 150 2.60 -7.71 9.23
N VAL A 151 2.12 -7.64 10.47
CA VAL A 151 1.42 -8.75 11.12
C VAL A 151 0.08 -9.04 10.43
N GLU A 152 -0.69 -8.01 10.10
CA GLU A 152 -2.06 -8.17 9.59
C GLU A 152 -2.13 -8.51 8.09
N ARG A 153 -1.16 -8.04 7.29
CA ARG A 153 -1.21 -8.14 5.83
C ARG A 153 -0.07 -8.93 5.21
N PHE A 154 1.09 -8.98 5.84
CA PHE A 154 2.28 -9.62 5.26
C PHE A 154 2.56 -11.01 5.82
N THR A 155 1.85 -11.40 6.88
CA THR A 155 2.02 -12.69 7.55
C THR A 155 0.92 -13.67 7.17
N GLY A 156 1.26 -14.95 7.02
CA GLY A 156 0.32 -16.06 6.87
C GLY A 156 0.43 -16.80 5.53
N ARG A 157 -0.03 -18.06 5.49
CA ARG A 157 0.12 -18.96 4.34
C ARG A 157 -0.53 -18.44 3.06
N ALA A 158 -1.66 -17.73 3.16
CA ALA A 158 -2.39 -17.22 2.01
C ALA A 158 -1.63 -16.11 1.25
N VAL A 159 -0.60 -15.53 1.86
CA VAL A 159 0.13 -14.36 1.33
C VAL A 159 1.64 -14.56 1.32
N GLU A 160 2.11 -15.78 1.63
CA GLU A 160 3.54 -16.11 1.77
C GLU A 160 4.31 -15.78 0.49
N GLU A 161 3.86 -16.32 -0.65
CA GLU A 161 4.43 -16.12 -1.99
C GLU A 161 3.88 -14.88 -2.72
N THR A 162 2.97 -14.14 -2.08
CA THR A 162 2.35 -12.96 -2.67
C THR A 162 3.32 -11.78 -2.64
N SER A 163 3.36 -10.97 -3.69
CA SER A 163 4.14 -9.72 -3.72
C SER A 163 3.55 -8.70 -2.74
N LYS A 164 4.43 -8.03 -1.99
CA LYS A 164 4.06 -7.13 -0.90
C LYS A 164 4.71 -5.77 -1.11
N SER A 165 3.91 -4.72 -1.05
CA SER A 165 4.33 -3.33 -1.18
C SER A 165 3.79 -2.51 -0.02
N LEU A 166 4.64 -1.72 0.59
CA LEU A 166 4.31 -0.73 1.61
C LEU A 166 4.67 0.65 1.08
N ILE A 167 3.67 1.51 0.93
CA ILE A 167 3.83 2.88 0.47
C ILE A 167 3.59 3.78 1.66
N ILE A 168 4.55 4.61 2.03
CA ILE A 168 4.44 5.49 3.19
C ILE A 168 4.48 6.94 2.70
N VAL A 169 3.44 7.71 3.01
CA VAL A 169 3.35 9.14 2.73
C VAL A 169 3.45 9.86 4.07
N SER A 170 4.63 10.39 4.42
CA SER A 170 4.91 10.95 5.76
C SER A 170 6.15 11.84 5.73
N ASP A 171 6.31 12.71 6.74
CA ASP A 171 7.60 13.35 7.04
C ASP A 171 8.64 12.35 7.62
N MET A 172 8.17 11.13 7.89
CA MET A 172 8.89 9.99 8.44
C MET A 172 9.44 10.24 9.85
N LEU A 173 8.89 11.16 10.64
CA LEU A 173 9.39 11.46 11.98
C LEU A 173 8.71 10.60 13.04
N GLU A 174 9.40 9.53 13.44
CA GLU A 174 8.99 8.72 14.59
C GLU A 174 9.01 9.56 15.86
N HIS A 175 7.87 9.59 16.55
CA HIS A 175 7.75 10.29 17.82
C HIS A 175 6.88 9.53 18.82
N GLU A 176 7.55 8.79 19.71
CA GLU A 176 6.93 8.03 20.80
C GLU A 176 7.74 8.21 22.10
N PRO A 177 7.17 7.90 23.29
CA PRO A 177 7.87 8.02 24.57
C PRO A 177 9.16 7.18 24.64
N ASP A 178 9.18 6.01 23.98
CA ASP A 178 10.32 5.09 24.01
C ASP A 178 11.44 5.45 23.01
N TYR A 179 11.13 6.26 21.98
CA TYR A 179 12.09 6.75 20.98
C TYR A 179 11.48 7.90 20.17
N SER A 180 12.27 8.96 19.99
CA SER A 180 11.86 10.14 19.23
C SER A 180 13.00 10.64 18.35
N GLN A 181 12.71 10.91 17.08
CA GLN A 181 13.65 11.51 16.14
C GLN A 181 13.78 13.04 16.29
N TYR A 182 12.96 13.65 17.15
CA TYR A 182 13.07 15.08 17.51
C TYR A 182 14.22 15.40 18.49
N ALA A 183 14.70 14.40 19.24
CA ALA A 183 15.80 14.54 20.18
C ALA A 183 17.03 13.78 19.65
N GLY A 184 18.25 14.18 20.05
CA GLY A 184 19.54 13.52 19.77
C GLY A 184 19.94 13.43 18.28
N ASP A 185 20.87 12.53 17.93
CA ASP A 185 21.29 12.27 16.54
C ASP A 185 20.40 11.25 15.81
N LEU A 186 20.35 11.30 14.47
CA LEU A 186 19.57 10.36 13.66
C LEU A 186 20.33 9.05 13.35
N SER A 187 21.30 8.66 14.20
CA SER A 187 22.04 7.43 13.96
C SER A 187 21.18 6.18 14.21
N TYR A 188 21.32 5.19 13.33
CA TYR A 188 20.65 3.91 13.52
C TYR A 188 21.20 3.14 14.74
N GLY A 189 22.46 3.39 15.12
CA GLY A 189 23.06 2.86 16.34
C GLY A 189 22.33 3.31 17.61
N ARG A 190 21.93 4.59 17.68
CA ARG A 190 21.14 5.10 18.80
C ARG A 190 19.78 4.42 18.89
N TYR A 191 19.12 4.21 17.76
CA TYR A 191 17.86 3.46 17.74
C TYR A 191 18.06 2.04 18.26
N LYS A 192 19.08 1.31 17.80
CA LYS A 192 19.40 -0.05 18.30
C LYS A 192 19.65 -0.13 19.80
N ALA A 193 20.17 0.93 20.41
CA ALA A 193 20.36 1.02 21.86
C ALA A 193 19.10 1.42 22.66
N SER A 194 18.03 1.83 21.97
CA SER A 194 16.77 2.26 22.61
C SER A 194 15.83 1.09 22.91
N ARG A 195 14.86 1.31 23.82
CA ARG A 195 13.79 0.33 24.10
C ARG A 195 12.92 0.06 22.87
N ALA A 196 12.75 1.06 22.02
CA ALA A 196 11.97 0.96 20.79
C ALA A 196 12.52 -0.09 19.81
N TYR A 197 13.83 -0.40 19.85
CA TYR A 197 14.41 -1.42 18.97
C TYR A 197 13.78 -2.80 19.17
N GLN A 198 13.62 -3.21 20.43
CA GLN A 198 13.00 -4.48 20.76
C GLN A 198 11.48 -4.42 20.61
N LYS A 199 10.88 -3.31 21.04
CA LYS A 199 9.42 -3.11 21.03
C LYS A 199 8.82 -3.12 19.63
N PHE A 200 9.46 -2.43 18.68
CA PHE A 200 8.95 -2.23 17.32
C PHE A 200 9.65 -3.10 16.28
N ARG A 201 10.40 -4.12 16.72
CA ARG A 201 10.94 -5.14 15.82
C ARG A 201 9.80 -5.83 15.07
N THR A 202 9.97 -5.98 13.76
CA THR A 202 9.01 -6.66 12.89
C THR A 202 9.71 -7.47 11.80
N ASN A 203 8.92 -8.14 10.96
CA ASN A 203 9.37 -8.76 9.72
C ASN A 203 8.45 -8.27 8.60
N LEU A 204 9.01 -7.58 7.62
CA LEU A 204 8.29 -7.05 6.46
C LEU A 204 8.11 -8.10 5.36
N TYR A 205 8.60 -9.33 5.56
CA TYR A 205 8.46 -10.48 4.65
C TYR A 205 8.87 -10.16 3.21
N GLY A 206 9.97 -9.43 3.05
CA GLY A 206 10.53 -9.05 1.76
C GLY A 206 9.77 -7.92 1.05
N ALA A 207 8.83 -7.24 1.72
CA ALA A 207 8.03 -6.18 1.13
C ALA A 207 8.88 -5.05 0.54
N GLU A 208 8.46 -4.55 -0.63
CA GLU A 208 9.00 -3.35 -1.23
C GLU A 208 8.44 -2.13 -0.52
N VAL A 209 9.31 -1.26 -0.04
CA VAL A 209 8.92 -0.03 0.64
C VAL A 209 9.20 1.16 -0.26
N THR A 210 8.17 1.97 -0.51
CA THR A 210 8.29 3.26 -1.21
C THR A 210 7.92 4.36 -0.23
N ILE A 211 8.78 5.38 -0.12
CA ILE A 211 8.54 6.53 0.76
C ILE A 211 8.23 7.75 -0.11
N PHE A 212 7.08 8.36 0.08
CA PHE A 212 6.75 9.72 -0.34
C PHE A 212 7.03 10.66 0.83
N TYR A 213 8.23 11.20 0.83
CA TYR A 213 8.82 11.98 1.92
C TYR A 213 8.31 13.43 1.88
N ILE A 214 7.57 13.83 2.90
CA ILE A 214 7.09 15.20 3.07
C ILE A 214 8.21 16.06 3.67
N GLN A 215 8.54 17.17 3.01
CA GLN A 215 9.53 18.11 3.53
C GLN A 215 8.85 19.13 4.43
N ARG A 216 9.35 19.27 5.66
CA ARG A 216 8.88 20.27 6.61
C ARG A 216 9.71 21.55 6.57
N SER A 217 9.03 22.68 6.64
CA SER A 217 9.59 23.99 6.97
C SER A 217 9.72 24.07 8.48
N SER A 218 10.87 23.67 9.01
CA SER A 218 11.14 23.70 10.45
C SER A 218 12.35 24.55 10.78
N ALA A 219 12.33 25.16 11.97
CA ALA A 219 13.45 25.97 12.47
C ALA A 219 14.74 25.15 12.68
N LYS A 220 14.62 23.82 12.81
CA LYS A 220 15.73 22.87 12.88
C LYS A 220 15.58 21.86 11.75
N PRO A 221 16.04 22.19 10.52
CA PRO A 221 15.89 21.32 9.38
C PRO A 221 16.65 20.01 9.62
N ILE A 222 15.94 18.90 9.45
CA ILE A 222 16.53 17.57 9.47
C ILE A 222 17.22 17.32 8.12
N ASN A 223 18.45 16.79 8.18
CA ASN A 223 19.12 16.34 6.96
C ASN A 223 18.36 15.13 6.38
N SER A 224 17.54 15.40 5.37
CA SER A 224 16.74 14.39 4.67
C SER A 224 17.54 13.18 4.18
N ALA A 225 18.83 13.33 3.82
CA ALA A 225 19.64 12.21 3.35
C ALA A 225 20.05 11.28 4.50
N ASP A 226 20.45 11.85 5.65
CA ASP A 226 20.72 11.07 6.86
C ASP A 226 19.44 10.40 7.38
N HIS A 227 18.32 11.11 7.31
CA HIS A 227 17.04 10.59 7.76
C HIS A 227 16.51 9.45 6.88
N ILE A 228 16.58 9.58 5.56
CA ILE A 228 16.25 8.49 4.63
C ILE A 228 17.20 7.30 4.85
N ARG A 229 18.48 7.53 5.15
CA ARG A 229 19.43 6.45 5.47
C ARG A 229 19.02 5.69 6.72
N PHE A 230 18.61 6.39 7.77
CA PHE A 230 18.07 5.75 8.98
C PHE A 230 16.92 4.79 8.64
N TRP A 231 15.94 5.26 7.86
CA TRP A 231 14.79 4.44 7.47
C TRP A 231 15.16 3.30 6.53
N ALA A 232 16.11 3.51 5.62
CA ALA A 232 16.66 2.44 4.79
C ALA A 232 17.30 1.32 5.63
N GLU A 233 18.06 1.69 6.67
CA GLU A 233 18.62 0.73 7.62
C GLU A 233 17.54 0.02 8.42
N TRP A 234 16.53 0.75 8.92
CA TRP A 234 15.40 0.18 9.65
C TRP A 234 14.62 -0.83 8.80
N ILE A 235 14.26 -0.47 7.57
CA ILE A 235 13.55 -1.34 6.63
C ILE A 235 14.35 -2.62 6.36
N ARG A 236 15.65 -2.49 6.11
CA ARG A 236 16.54 -3.63 5.85
C ARG A 236 16.68 -4.55 7.07
N ASP A 237 16.83 -4.00 8.27
CA ASP A 237 16.95 -4.78 9.52
C ASP A 237 15.66 -5.56 9.82
N ASN A 238 14.51 -5.05 9.36
CA ASN A 238 13.21 -5.69 9.48
C ASN A 238 12.82 -6.51 8.22
N ASN A 239 13.78 -6.96 7.40
CA ASN A 239 13.55 -7.81 6.24
C ASN A 239 12.61 -7.21 5.18
N GLY A 240 12.69 -5.90 4.95
CA GLY A 240 12.09 -5.21 3.81
C GLY A 240 13.14 -4.70 2.84
N ARG A 241 12.69 -4.15 1.70
CA ARG A 241 13.56 -3.57 0.67
C ARG A 241 13.07 -2.16 0.34
N LEU A 242 13.87 -1.14 0.66
CA LEU A 242 13.57 0.22 0.20
C LEU A 242 13.73 0.26 -1.32
N ARG A 243 12.62 0.45 -2.04
CA ARG A 243 12.58 0.61 -3.49
C ARG A 243 12.95 2.03 -3.89
N GLN A 244 12.31 3.01 -3.26
CA GLN A 244 12.47 4.42 -3.60
C GLN A 244 12.08 5.32 -2.44
N ALA A 245 12.73 6.48 -2.34
CA ALA A 245 12.34 7.58 -1.46
C ALA A 245 12.22 8.86 -2.30
N ASN A 246 10.98 9.28 -2.55
CA ASN A 246 10.62 10.45 -3.34
C ASN A 246 10.32 11.62 -2.43
N LYS A 247 11.06 12.72 -2.57
CA LYS A 247 10.69 13.96 -1.90
C LYS A 247 9.51 14.57 -2.63
N LEU A 248 8.40 14.73 -1.94
CA LEU A 248 7.21 15.36 -2.50
C LEU A 248 7.47 16.85 -2.77
N GLN A 249 6.80 17.37 -3.78
CA GLN A 249 6.82 18.78 -4.11
C GLN A 249 6.10 19.61 -3.05
N GLY A 250 6.58 20.83 -2.83
CA GLY A 250 6.06 21.72 -1.80
C GLY A 250 6.68 21.46 -0.43
N VAL A 251 6.54 22.44 0.45
CA VAL A 251 7.05 22.39 1.82
C VAL A 251 5.86 22.52 2.76
N GLY A 252 5.70 21.54 3.65
CA GLY A 252 4.69 21.52 4.72
C GLY A 252 5.19 22.15 6.01
#